data_AF-A0A9D3S2E5-F1
#
_entry.id   AF-A0A9D3S2E5-F1
#
_cell.length_a   1.000
_cell.length_b   1.000
_cell.length_c   1.000
_cell.angle_alpha   90.00
_cell.angle_beta   90.00
_cell.angle_gamma   90.00
#
_symmetry.space_group_name_H-M   'P 1'
#
loop_
_entity.id
_entity.type
_entity.pdbx_description
1 polymer ?
#
loop_
_entity_poly.entity_id
_entity_poly.type
_entity_poly.pdbx_seq_one_letter_code
_entity_poly.pdbx_strand_id
1 'polypeptide(L)'
;MEEMDLKPEEVFLAQGTLRPDLIESASNIASGKAELIKTHHNDTELVRSLRDQGRVIEPLRDFHKDEVRALGRELGLPEEIVSRHPFPGPGLAIRVLCTDQPYVCKDFAETNNMLKIIADFAASVRKPHTLLQRVKSCLSEEEEETLLQITSLHSLSAFLLPIRTVGVQGDCRSYSYVCGVSSQEAPHWDSLLFLARLIPRMCHSVNRVVYVFGPQVREPPADITPTFLTTGVLSTLRQADFVAHAALRESGYSGKVSQMPVILTPLHFDRDPLQKQPSCQRSVVIRTFITSDFMTGIPATPGNHIPEEVVMKMVAEIRKVPGISRVMYDLTSKPPGTTEWE
;
A
#
# COMPACT_ATOMS: atom_id res chain seq x y z
N MET A 1 -8.85 -27.17 -22.26
CA MET A 1 -8.76 -27.76 -23.62
C MET A 1 -9.60 -29.01 -23.69
N GLU A 2 -9.43 -29.98 -22.78
CA GLU A 2 -10.28 -31.19 -22.70
C GLU A 2 -11.78 -30.87 -22.55
N GLU A 3 -12.16 -29.97 -21.64
CA GLU A 3 -13.57 -29.60 -21.44
C GLU A 3 -14.21 -28.91 -22.67
N MET A 4 -13.39 -28.32 -23.54
CA MET A 4 -13.85 -27.61 -24.75
C MET A 4 -13.58 -28.39 -26.03
N ASP A 5 -13.09 -29.64 -25.92
CA ASP A 5 -12.66 -30.49 -27.04
C ASP A 5 -11.69 -29.79 -28.01
N LEU A 6 -10.78 -28.98 -27.47
CA LEU A 6 -9.78 -28.24 -28.25
C LEU A 6 -8.48 -29.05 -28.35
N LYS A 7 -8.07 -29.35 -29.57
CA LYS A 7 -6.80 -30.04 -29.82
C LYS A 7 -5.61 -29.09 -29.75
N PRO A 8 -4.57 -29.39 -28.94
CA PRO A 8 -3.37 -28.57 -28.80
C PRO A 8 -2.55 -28.38 -30.07
N GLU A 9 -2.84 -29.08 -31.17
CA GLU A 9 -2.24 -28.94 -32.51
C GLU A 9 -3.10 -28.10 -33.49
N GLU A 10 -4.36 -27.82 -33.15
CA GLU A 10 -5.28 -27.01 -33.96
C GLU A 10 -5.52 -25.59 -33.38
N VAL A 11 -5.24 -25.34 -32.10
CA VAL A 11 -5.41 -24.02 -31.43
C VAL A 11 -4.16 -23.20 -31.05
N PHE A 12 -4.17 -21.88 -31.28
CA PHE A 12 -3.13 -20.98 -30.75
C PHE A 12 -3.55 -20.33 -29.42
N LEU A 13 -2.58 -20.05 -28.55
CA LEU A 13 -2.77 -19.23 -27.36
C LEU A 13 -2.16 -17.85 -27.57
N ALA A 14 -2.98 -16.80 -27.54
CA ALA A 14 -2.52 -15.42 -27.59
C ALA A 14 -2.44 -14.80 -26.18
N GLN A 15 -1.31 -14.19 -25.83
CA GLN A 15 -1.12 -13.48 -24.57
C GLN A 15 -0.78 -12.01 -24.81
N GLY A 16 -1.34 -11.12 -23.99
CA GLY A 16 -1.07 -9.68 -24.02
C GLY A 16 0.22 -9.27 -23.29
N THR A 17 1.18 -10.19 -23.14
CA THR A 17 2.47 -9.95 -22.47
C THR A 17 3.23 -8.82 -23.16
N LEU A 18 3.82 -7.91 -22.38
CA LEU A 18 4.60 -6.79 -22.92
C LEU A 18 6.10 -7.08 -22.87
N ARG A 19 6.88 -6.29 -23.64
CA ARG A 19 8.35 -6.35 -23.64
C ARG A 19 9.00 -6.31 -22.25
N PRO A 20 8.58 -5.41 -21.32
CA PRO A 20 9.20 -5.32 -20.00
C PRO A 20 9.01 -6.59 -19.15
N ASP A 21 7.88 -7.28 -19.31
CA ASP A 21 7.57 -8.50 -18.55
C ASP A 21 8.54 -9.65 -18.93
N LEU A 22 8.93 -9.73 -20.20
CA LEU A 22 9.91 -10.72 -20.69
C LEU A 22 11.33 -10.44 -20.16
N ILE A 23 11.70 -9.17 -20.01
CA ILE A 23 13.01 -8.78 -19.48
C ILE A 23 13.10 -9.09 -17.97
N GLU A 24 12.04 -8.79 -17.21
CA GLU A 24 11.95 -9.15 -15.77
C GLU A 24 11.99 -10.67 -15.59
N SER A 25 11.40 -11.44 -16.51
CA SER A 25 11.48 -12.91 -16.52
C SER A 25 12.91 -13.42 -16.75
N ALA A 26 13.65 -12.78 -17.67
CA ALA A 26 15.01 -13.20 -18.02
C ALA A 26 16.04 -12.88 -16.92
N SER A 27 15.88 -11.77 -16.20
CA SER A 27 16.75 -11.42 -15.06
C SER A 27 16.57 -12.36 -13.86
N ASN A 28 15.35 -12.88 -13.65
CA ASN A 28 15.06 -13.91 -12.64
C ASN A 28 15.74 -15.26 -12.96
N ILE A 29 15.94 -15.59 -14.24
CA ILE A 29 16.63 -16.82 -14.67
C ILE A 29 18.16 -16.66 -14.55
N ALA A 30 18.70 -15.46 -14.76
CA ALA A 30 20.14 -15.19 -14.72
C ALA A 30 20.72 -15.00 -13.31
N SER A 31 19.90 -14.61 -12.32
CA SER A 31 20.34 -14.35 -10.94
C SER A 31 19.90 -15.46 -9.97
N GLY A 32 20.69 -16.53 -9.87
CA GLY A 32 20.41 -17.73 -9.06
C GLY A 32 20.32 -17.55 -7.53
N LYS A 33 20.07 -16.33 -7.03
CA LYS A 33 19.95 -15.99 -5.59
C LYS A 33 18.65 -15.25 -5.23
N ALA A 34 17.82 -14.88 -6.19
CA ALA A 34 16.53 -14.24 -5.90
C ALA A 34 15.47 -15.32 -5.60
N GLU A 35 15.02 -15.41 -4.34
CA GLU A 35 13.77 -16.14 -4.02
C GLU A 35 12.66 -15.64 -4.95
N LEU A 36 11.96 -16.56 -5.63
CA LEU A 36 10.94 -16.30 -6.67
C LEU A 36 10.06 -15.07 -6.35
N ILE A 37 10.47 -13.88 -6.81
CA ILE A 37 9.79 -12.62 -6.46
C ILE A 37 8.42 -12.54 -7.16
N LYS A 38 8.18 -13.28 -8.25
CA LYS A 38 6.84 -13.50 -8.83
C LYS A 38 6.82 -14.85 -9.55
N THR A 39 5.94 -15.76 -9.16
CA THR A 39 5.53 -16.85 -10.07
C THR A 39 4.70 -16.21 -11.18
N HIS A 40 5.14 -16.31 -12.43
CA HIS A 40 4.37 -15.79 -13.56
C HIS A 40 2.98 -16.43 -13.55
N HIS A 41 1.94 -15.62 -13.35
CA HIS A 41 0.54 -16.07 -13.34
C HIS A 41 0.11 -16.75 -14.64
N ASN A 42 0.92 -16.63 -15.68
CA ASN A 42 0.66 -17.11 -17.03
C ASN A 42 1.38 -18.43 -17.37
N ASP A 43 2.16 -19.02 -16.45
CA ASP A 43 3.02 -20.16 -16.75
C ASP A 43 2.49 -21.46 -16.12
N THR A 44 1.35 -21.93 -16.64
CA THR A 44 0.79 -23.26 -16.29
C THR A 44 1.47 -24.35 -17.13
N GLU A 45 1.40 -25.61 -16.70
CA GLU A 45 1.92 -26.74 -17.47
C GLU A 45 1.39 -26.77 -18.92
N LEU A 46 0.13 -26.37 -19.08
CA LEU A 46 -0.50 -26.25 -20.39
C LEU A 46 0.13 -25.16 -21.27
N VAL A 47 0.42 -24.00 -20.68
CA VAL A 47 1.07 -22.89 -21.38
C VAL A 47 2.51 -23.26 -21.74
N ARG A 48 3.22 -24.00 -20.88
CA ARG A 48 4.56 -24.54 -21.18
C ARG A 48 4.50 -25.51 -22.35
N SER A 49 3.58 -26.47 -22.32
CA SER A 49 3.39 -27.42 -23.43
C SER A 49 3.09 -26.72 -24.76
N LEU A 50 2.19 -25.72 -24.75
CA LEU A 50 1.88 -24.95 -25.96
C LEU A 50 3.07 -24.09 -26.41
N ARG A 51 3.86 -23.57 -25.47
CA ARG A 51 5.06 -22.77 -25.75
C ARG A 51 6.16 -23.62 -26.38
N ASP A 52 6.41 -24.82 -25.86
CA ASP A 52 7.37 -25.78 -26.40
C ASP A 52 7.00 -26.23 -27.82
N GLN A 53 5.70 -26.28 -28.12
CA GLN A 53 5.17 -26.57 -29.45
C GLN A 53 5.12 -25.34 -30.37
N GLY A 54 5.62 -24.18 -29.94
CA GLY A 54 5.64 -22.95 -30.74
C GLY A 54 4.26 -22.33 -30.99
N ARG A 55 3.29 -22.58 -30.10
CA ARG A 55 1.87 -22.22 -30.27
C ARG A 55 1.39 -21.08 -29.37
N VAL A 56 2.30 -20.44 -28.66
CA VAL A 56 2.03 -19.21 -27.90
C VAL A 56 2.46 -18.02 -28.74
N ILE A 57 1.54 -17.09 -28.97
CA ILE A 57 1.81 -15.82 -29.65
C ILE A 57 1.64 -14.66 -28.68
N GLU A 58 2.53 -13.67 -28.75
CA GLU A 58 2.54 -12.49 -27.89
C GLU A 58 2.52 -11.23 -28.76
N PRO A 59 1.34 -10.80 -29.27
CA PRO A 59 1.26 -9.73 -30.28
C PRO A 59 1.77 -8.38 -29.78
N LEU A 60 1.77 -8.17 -28.46
CA LEU A 60 2.15 -6.90 -27.83
C LEU A 60 3.60 -6.89 -27.34
N ARG A 61 4.38 -7.95 -27.60
CA ARG A 61 5.75 -8.11 -27.07
C ARG A 61 6.73 -7.02 -27.51
N ASP A 62 6.44 -6.35 -28.62
CA ASP A 62 7.30 -5.32 -29.22
C ASP A 62 6.81 -3.89 -28.89
N PHE A 63 5.75 -3.76 -28.10
CA PHE A 63 5.16 -2.48 -27.71
C PHE A 63 5.47 -2.10 -26.25
N HIS A 64 5.60 -0.79 -26.02
CA HIS A 64 5.60 -0.15 -24.71
C HIS A 64 4.16 0.15 -24.24
N LYS A 65 4.00 0.43 -22.94
CA LYS A 65 2.68 0.54 -22.30
C LYS A 65 1.85 1.71 -22.81
N ASP A 66 2.49 2.83 -23.12
CA ASP A 66 1.90 4.00 -23.78
C ASP A 66 1.45 3.68 -25.21
N GLU A 67 2.25 2.93 -25.96
CA GLU A 67 1.91 2.49 -27.32
C GLU A 67 0.72 1.54 -27.33
N VAL A 68 0.63 0.61 -26.36
CA VAL A 68 -0.54 -0.29 -26.22
C VAL A 68 -1.83 0.49 -25.97
N ARG A 69 -1.76 1.61 -25.24
CA ARG A 69 -2.93 2.48 -25.04
C ARG A 69 -3.31 3.20 -26.33
N ALA A 70 -2.33 3.71 -27.09
CA ALA A 70 -2.59 4.32 -28.38
C ALA A 70 -3.23 3.32 -29.35
N LEU A 71 -2.66 2.10 -29.45
CA LEU A 71 -3.19 1.01 -30.25
C LEU A 71 -4.62 0.64 -29.85
N GLY A 72 -4.92 0.58 -28.55
CA GLY A 72 -6.28 0.34 -28.07
C GLY A 72 -7.29 1.38 -28.55
N ARG A 73 -6.90 2.66 -28.62
CA ARG A 73 -7.76 3.74 -29.16
C ARG A 73 -7.98 3.58 -30.65
N GLU A 74 -6.92 3.25 -31.40
CA GLU A 74 -7.01 3.00 -32.85
C GLU A 74 -7.92 1.81 -33.17
N LEU A 75 -7.94 0.79 -32.30
CA LEU A 75 -8.86 -0.35 -32.39
C LEU A 75 -10.29 -0.03 -31.94
N GLY A 76 -10.59 1.21 -31.54
CA GLY A 76 -11.92 1.64 -31.12
C GLY A 76 -12.31 1.24 -29.69
N LEU A 77 -11.35 0.87 -28.84
CA LEU A 77 -11.65 0.60 -27.43
C LEU A 77 -11.99 1.90 -26.68
N PRO A 78 -12.97 1.86 -25.75
CA PRO A 78 -13.30 3.02 -24.92
C PRO A 78 -12.11 3.54 -24.11
N GLU A 79 -11.99 4.88 -24.00
CA GLU A 79 -10.92 5.55 -23.23
C GLU A 79 -10.87 5.04 -21.78
N GLU A 80 -12.03 4.83 -21.17
CA GLU A 80 -12.18 4.32 -19.80
C GLU A 80 -11.69 2.88 -19.60
N ILE A 81 -11.43 2.13 -20.68
CA ILE A 81 -10.88 0.77 -20.63
C ILE A 81 -9.37 0.82 -20.84
N VAL A 82 -8.90 1.53 -21.88
CA VAL A 82 -7.46 1.60 -22.20
C VAL A 82 -6.67 2.38 -21.15
N SER A 83 -7.29 3.35 -20.48
CA SER A 83 -6.66 4.18 -19.46
C SER A 83 -6.85 3.67 -18.02
N ARG A 84 -7.35 2.44 -17.83
CA ARG A 84 -7.46 1.85 -16.48
C ARG A 84 -6.09 1.67 -15.83
N HIS A 85 -6.07 1.84 -14.51
CA HIS A 85 -4.92 1.47 -13.70
C HIS A 85 -4.68 -0.05 -13.79
N PRO A 86 -3.42 -0.50 -13.67
CA PRO A 86 -3.15 -1.93 -13.58
C PRO A 86 -3.85 -2.52 -12.35
N PHE A 87 -4.36 -3.74 -12.51
CA PHE A 87 -5.00 -4.51 -11.46
C PHE A 87 -4.29 -5.86 -11.33
N PRO A 88 -3.83 -6.26 -10.14
CA PRO A 88 -3.02 -7.45 -9.96
C PRO A 88 -3.83 -8.72 -10.27
N GLY A 89 -3.16 -9.79 -10.72
CA GLY A 89 -3.79 -11.08 -11.03
C GLY A 89 -4.59 -11.66 -9.86
N PRO A 90 -4.04 -11.72 -8.63
CA PRO A 90 -4.78 -12.13 -7.42
C PRO A 90 -5.88 -11.14 -6.99
N GLY A 91 -5.95 -9.97 -7.62
CA GLY A 91 -6.97 -8.95 -7.40
C GLY A 91 -7.07 -8.49 -5.94
N LEU A 92 -8.28 -8.52 -5.40
CA LEU A 92 -8.56 -8.07 -4.04
C LEU A 92 -8.01 -9.00 -2.95
N ALA A 93 -7.58 -10.22 -3.30
CA ALA A 93 -7.05 -11.18 -2.32
C ALA A 93 -5.82 -10.62 -1.59
N ILE A 94 -5.00 -9.83 -2.29
CA ILE A 94 -3.79 -9.18 -1.76
C ILE A 94 -4.04 -7.73 -1.30
N ARG A 95 -5.32 -7.38 -1.13
CA ARG A 95 -5.77 -6.08 -0.62
C ARG A 95 -6.64 -6.23 0.63
N VAL A 96 -6.71 -7.44 1.19
CA VAL A 96 -7.35 -7.71 2.48
C VAL A 96 -6.27 -8.29 3.38
N LEU A 97 -5.85 -7.51 4.38
CA LEU A 97 -4.92 -8.03 5.38
C LEU A 97 -5.64 -9.06 6.26
N CYS A 98 -5.38 -10.33 5.98
CA CYS A 98 -5.97 -11.45 6.69
C CYS A 98 -5.15 -11.81 7.93
N THR A 99 -5.81 -11.90 9.08
CA THR A 99 -5.21 -12.41 10.32
C THR A 99 -6.31 -12.74 11.33
N ASP A 100 -6.00 -13.67 12.23
CA ASP A 100 -6.79 -14.06 13.39
C ASP A 100 -6.13 -13.66 14.72
N GLN A 101 -4.88 -13.18 14.69
CA GLN A 101 -4.12 -12.72 15.85
C GLN A 101 -3.44 -11.37 15.60
N PRO A 102 -3.27 -10.53 16.64
CA PRO A 102 -2.49 -9.31 16.53
C PRO A 102 -1.01 -9.65 16.26
N TYR A 103 -0.39 -8.93 15.32
CA TYR A 103 1.04 -9.06 15.04
C TYR A 103 1.85 -8.20 16.03
N VAL A 104 2.40 -8.86 17.05
CA VAL A 104 3.18 -8.23 18.13
C VAL A 104 4.41 -9.09 18.41
N CYS A 105 5.60 -8.58 18.08
CA CYS A 105 6.86 -9.23 18.41
C CYS A 105 7.52 -8.58 19.63
N LYS A 106 8.69 -9.11 20.04
CA LYS A 106 9.42 -8.65 21.24
C LYS A 106 9.79 -7.16 21.21
N ASP A 107 10.02 -6.62 20.02
CA ASP A 107 10.40 -5.22 19.78
C ASP A 107 9.21 -4.24 19.79
N PHE A 108 7.97 -4.73 19.81
CA PHE A 108 6.77 -3.88 19.65
C PHE A 108 6.69 -2.73 20.67
N ALA A 109 6.97 -3.01 21.95
CA ALA A 109 6.94 -1.99 23.00
C ALA A 109 8.10 -0.98 22.86
N GLU A 110 9.28 -1.46 22.50
CA GLU A 110 10.47 -0.63 22.29
C GLU A 110 10.27 0.31 21.10
N THR A 111 9.79 -0.21 19.97
CA THR A 111 9.49 0.58 18.78
C THR A 111 8.39 1.61 19.05
N ASN A 112 7.32 1.27 19.77
CA ASN A 112 6.30 2.25 20.16
C ASN A 112 6.86 3.39 21.03
N ASN A 113 7.78 3.08 21.95
CA ASN A 113 8.43 4.12 22.74
C ASN A 113 9.28 5.05 21.86
N MET A 114 10.00 4.52 20.87
CA MET A 114 10.72 5.34 19.89
C MET A 114 9.78 6.22 19.07
N LEU A 115 8.67 5.67 18.58
CA LEU A 115 7.66 6.44 17.82
C LEU A 115 7.03 7.55 18.64
N LYS A 116 6.76 7.31 19.93
CA LYS A 116 6.26 8.33 20.85
C LYS A 116 7.23 9.50 21.00
N ILE A 117 8.53 9.21 21.09
CA ILE A 117 9.57 10.25 21.16
C ILE A 117 9.65 11.02 19.85
N ILE A 118 9.55 10.34 18.70
CA ILE A 118 9.57 10.98 17.38
C ILE A 118 8.37 11.91 17.21
N ALA A 119 7.17 11.49 17.62
CA ALA A 119 5.95 12.30 17.52
C ALA A 119 5.89 13.47 18.51
N ASP A 120 6.55 13.34 19.67
CA ASP A 120 6.59 14.34 20.74
C ASP A 120 8.01 14.89 20.96
N PHE A 121 8.78 15.03 19.88
CA PHE A 121 10.22 15.28 19.95
C PHE A 121 10.56 16.61 20.63
N ALA A 122 9.90 17.71 20.24
CA ALA A 122 10.11 19.03 20.84
C ALA A 122 9.82 19.09 22.34
N ALA A 123 8.88 18.30 22.86
CA ALA A 123 8.64 18.18 24.29
C ALA A 123 9.65 17.24 24.96
N SER A 124 9.99 16.12 24.30
CA SER A 124 10.97 15.14 24.77
C SER A 124 12.37 15.75 24.94
N VAL A 125 12.78 16.67 24.07
CA VAL A 125 14.06 17.40 24.20
C VAL A 125 14.14 18.23 25.48
N ARG A 126 13.01 18.75 25.98
CA ARG A 126 12.97 19.51 27.24
C ARG A 126 13.11 18.62 28.47
N LYS A 127 12.82 17.32 28.35
CA LYS A 127 12.90 16.32 29.43
C LYS A 127 13.73 15.12 28.96
N PRO A 128 15.07 15.27 28.87
CA PRO A 128 15.92 14.26 28.26
C PRO A 128 15.92 12.95 29.05
N HIS A 129 15.87 11.84 28.32
CA HIS A 129 16.01 10.47 28.84
C HIS A 129 16.85 9.62 27.88
N THR A 130 17.27 8.43 28.29
CA THR A 130 18.23 7.59 27.54
C THR A 130 17.78 7.28 26.10
N LEU A 131 16.50 6.96 25.88
CA LEU A 131 15.97 6.70 24.53
C LEU A 131 16.02 7.92 23.59
N LEU A 132 15.97 9.16 24.10
CA LEU A 132 16.09 10.36 23.27
C LEU A 132 17.47 10.44 22.62
N GLN A 133 18.53 10.05 23.35
CA GLN A 133 19.89 10.06 22.83
C GLN A 133 20.05 9.10 21.64
N ARG A 134 19.37 7.94 21.71
CA ARG A 134 19.33 6.99 20.59
C ARG A 134 18.61 7.60 19.38
N VAL A 135 17.48 8.27 19.58
CA VAL A 135 16.77 8.98 18.49
C VAL A 135 17.69 10.04 17.86
N LYS A 136 18.29 10.92 18.66
CA LYS A 136 19.22 11.95 18.19
C LYS A 136 20.42 11.38 17.43
N SER A 137 20.99 10.27 17.89
CA SER A 137 22.14 9.62 17.22
C SER A 137 21.83 9.12 15.81
N CYS A 138 20.55 8.99 15.45
CA CYS A 138 20.10 8.58 14.13
C CYS A 138 19.66 9.75 13.23
N LEU A 139 19.70 11.00 13.73
CA LEU A 139 19.30 12.20 13.00
C LEU A 139 20.51 12.98 12.52
N SER A 140 20.44 13.57 11.32
CA SER A 140 21.31 14.68 10.96
C SER A 140 20.88 15.96 11.69
N GLU A 141 21.76 16.98 11.73
CA GLU A 141 21.43 18.28 12.34
C GLU A 141 20.20 18.92 11.68
N GLU A 142 20.09 18.85 10.34
CA GLU A 142 18.95 19.37 9.57
C GLU A 142 17.64 18.60 9.87
N GLU A 143 17.72 17.27 9.99
CA GLU A 143 16.56 16.45 10.33
C GLU A 143 16.11 16.71 11.78
N GLU A 144 17.04 16.91 12.70
CA GLU A 144 16.73 17.27 14.08
C GLU A 144 16.00 18.62 14.16
N GLU A 145 16.49 19.64 13.46
CA GLU A 145 15.84 20.96 13.39
C GLU A 145 14.45 20.87 12.76
N THR A 146 14.33 20.14 11.64
CA THR A 146 13.05 19.91 10.96
C THR A 146 12.05 19.19 11.87
N LEU A 147 12.48 18.12 12.55
CA LEU A 147 11.62 17.36 13.46
C LEU A 147 11.20 18.20 14.67
N LEU A 148 12.10 19.02 15.20
CA LEU A 148 11.79 19.96 16.28
C LEU A 148 10.73 20.98 15.85
N GLN A 149 10.84 21.54 14.64
CA GLN A 149 9.85 22.47 14.11
C GLN A 149 8.49 21.79 13.93
N ILE A 150 8.45 20.62 13.28
CA ILE A 150 7.22 19.88 13.03
C ILE A 150 6.47 19.57 14.33
N THR A 151 7.17 19.02 15.32
CA THR A 151 6.57 18.58 16.59
C THR A 151 6.30 19.73 17.56
N SER A 152 6.83 20.93 17.29
CA SER A 152 6.46 22.15 18.02
C SER A 152 5.18 22.78 17.48
N LEU A 153 4.92 22.64 16.17
CA LEU A 153 3.75 23.21 15.49
C LEU A 153 2.54 22.29 15.54
N HIS A 154 2.75 20.98 15.48
CA HIS A 154 1.66 20.01 15.37
C HIS A 154 1.67 19.02 16.53
N SER A 155 0.51 18.85 17.17
CA SER A 155 0.31 17.75 18.13
C SER A 155 0.05 16.45 17.37
N LEU A 156 1.08 15.58 17.34
CA LEU A 156 1.06 14.31 16.64
C LEU A 156 1.05 13.13 17.62
N SER A 157 0.55 11.99 17.15
CA SER A 157 0.70 10.70 17.83
C SER A 157 1.13 9.66 16.81
N ALA A 158 2.21 8.94 17.10
CA ALA A 158 2.71 7.85 16.28
C ALA A 158 2.76 6.55 17.08
N PHE A 159 2.32 5.46 16.49
CA PHE A 159 2.18 4.15 17.14
C PHE A 159 2.22 3.02 16.12
N LEU A 160 2.62 1.82 16.56
CA LEU A 160 2.52 0.63 15.74
C LEU A 160 1.07 0.13 15.70
N LEU A 161 0.64 -0.29 14.51
CA LEU A 161 -0.56 -1.07 14.32
C LEU A 161 -0.21 -2.57 14.43
N PRO A 162 -1.02 -3.41 15.10
CA PRO A 162 -0.73 -4.83 15.32
C PRO A 162 -1.02 -5.68 14.07
N ILE A 163 -0.51 -5.23 12.92
CA ILE A 163 -0.61 -5.87 11.61
C ILE A 163 0.76 -5.85 10.93
N ARG A 164 0.94 -6.73 9.94
CA ARG A 164 2.12 -6.77 9.10
C ARG A 164 1.76 -6.45 7.65
N THR A 165 2.70 -5.88 6.93
CA THR A 165 2.60 -5.58 5.49
C THR A 165 3.90 -5.96 4.81
N VAL A 166 3.82 -6.33 3.54
CA VAL A 166 5.02 -6.49 2.71
C VAL A 166 5.74 -5.14 2.51
N GLY A 167 7.07 -5.20 2.46
CA GLY A 167 7.99 -4.14 2.10
C GLY A 167 9.19 -4.71 1.33
N VAL A 168 10.05 -3.83 0.83
CA VAL A 168 11.31 -4.17 0.16
C VAL A 168 12.42 -3.35 0.79
N GLN A 169 13.42 -4.03 1.36
CA GLN A 169 14.61 -3.44 1.95
C GLN A 169 15.85 -4.10 1.35
N GLY A 170 16.65 -3.31 0.64
CA GLY A 170 17.73 -3.85 -0.20
C GLY A 170 17.15 -4.76 -1.29
N ASP A 171 17.71 -5.96 -1.40
CA ASP A 171 17.33 -6.96 -2.43
C ASP A 171 16.24 -7.95 -1.95
N CYS A 172 15.76 -7.81 -0.70
CA CYS A 172 14.87 -8.78 -0.07
C CYS A 172 13.47 -8.21 0.22
N ARG A 173 12.45 -9.08 0.11
CA ARG A 173 11.12 -8.80 0.65
C ARG A 173 11.12 -8.99 2.16
N SER A 174 10.39 -8.13 2.86
CA SER A 174 10.16 -8.24 4.31
C SER A 174 8.67 -8.14 4.63
N TYR A 175 8.24 -8.76 5.73
CA TYR A 175 6.90 -8.56 6.30
C TYR A 175 7.05 -8.01 7.72
N SER A 176 6.64 -6.76 7.92
CA SER A 176 6.86 -6.07 9.18
C SER A 176 5.80 -5.02 9.44
N TYR A 177 5.95 -4.26 10.54
CA TYR A 177 4.91 -3.40 11.08
C TYR A 177 4.49 -2.24 10.15
N VAL A 178 3.27 -1.76 10.42
CA VAL A 178 2.76 -0.47 9.95
C VAL A 178 2.77 0.52 11.11
N CYS A 179 3.33 1.71 10.91
CA CYS A 179 3.21 2.83 11.84
C CYS A 179 2.00 3.70 11.45
N GLY A 180 1.07 3.90 12.37
CA GLY A 180 0.00 4.89 12.25
C GLY A 180 0.45 6.23 12.83
N VAL A 181 0.13 7.32 12.13
CA VAL A 181 0.29 8.70 12.60
C VAL A 181 -1.07 9.38 12.60
N SER A 182 -1.42 10.08 13.67
CA SER A 182 -2.62 10.91 13.73
C SER A 182 -2.30 12.27 14.35
N SER A 183 -3.14 13.26 14.08
CA SER A 183 -2.95 14.64 14.54
C SER A 183 -4.21 15.18 15.22
N GLN A 184 -4.04 16.15 16.12
CA GLN A 184 -5.18 16.90 16.67
C GLN A 184 -5.77 17.88 15.64
N GLU A 185 -4.90 18.46 14.82
CA GLU A 185 -5.23 19.44 13.77
C GLU A 185 -5.33 18.78 12.39
N ALA A 186 -5.67 19.58 11.37
CA ALA A 186 -5.63 19.14 9.98
C ALA A 186 -4.23 18.63 9.59
N PRO A 187 -4.13 17.60 8.71
CA PRO A 187 -2.85 17.04 8.31
C PRO A 187 -1.98 18.05 7.58
N HIS A 188 -0.76 18.26 8.06
CA HIS A 188 0.28 18.95 7.30
C HIS A 188 1.08 17.93 6.47
N TRP A 189 0.73 17.79 5.19
CA TRP A 189 1.19 16.69 4.33
C TRP A 189 2.71 16.61 4.18
N ASP A 190 3.41 17.73 4.06
CA ASP A 190 4.88 17.73 3.93
C ASP A 190 5.57 17.23 5.20
N SER A 191 5.04 17.59 6.37
CA SER A 191 5.53 17.07 7.65
C SER A 191 5.27 15.57 7.78
N LEU A 192 4.09 15.11 7.37
CA LEU A 192 3.74 13.69 7.38
C LEU A 192 4.64 12.88 6.44
N LEU A 193 4.97 13.41 5.26
CA LEU A 193 5.90 12.78 4.31
C LEU A 193 7.35 12.80 4.77
N PHE A 194 7.76 13.82 5.52
CA PHE A 194 9.04 13.81 6.22
C PHE A 194 9.09 12.65 7.23
N LEU A 195 8.07 12.54 8.10
CA LEU A 195 7.98 11.44 9.07
C LEU A 195 7.92 10.06 8.40
N ALA A 196 7.21 9.94 7.28
CA ALA A 196 7.09 8.69 6.52
C ALA A 196 8.41 8.20 5.93
N ARG A 197 9.36 9.11 5.66
CA ARG A 197 10.73 8.78 5.26
C ARG A 197 11.64 8.51 6.46
N LEU A 198 11.48 9.31 7.51
CA LEU A 198 12.31 9.24 8.70
C LEU A 198 12.10 7.95 9.51
N ILE A 199 10.84 7.60 9.79
CA ILE A 199 10.50 6.50 10.70
C ILE A 199 11.08 5.16 10.21
N PRO A 200 10.90 4.73 8.95
CA PRO A 200 11.46 3.45 8.48
C PRO A 200 12.99 3.43 8.44
N ARG A 201 13.64 4.61 8.28
CA ARG A 201 15.10 4.73 8.33
C ARG A 201 15.63 4.52 9.74
N MET A 202 14.89 4.96 10.76
CA MET A 202 15.25 4.78 12.17
C MET A 202 14.82 3.42 12.73
N CYS A 203 13.68 2.93 12.26
CA CYS A 203 13.03 1.71 12.73
C CYS A 203 12.88 0.75 11.55
N HIS A 204 13.93 -0.03 11.27
CA HIS A 204 13.92 -1.00 10.16
C HIS A 204 12.81 -2.06 10.26
N SER A 205 12.24 -2.27 11.47
CA SER A 205 11.06 -3.12 11.67
C SER A 205 9.75 -2.46 11.21
N VAL A 206 9.75 -1.22 10.70
CA VAL A 206 8.57 -0.54 10.15
C VAL A 206 8.68 -0.50 8.63
N ASN A 207 7.76 -1.17 7.95
CA ASN A 207 7.71 -1.19 6.49
C ASN A 207 6.91 -0.02 5.91
N ARG A 208 5.93 0.49 6.65
CA ARG A 208 5.02 1.55 6.18
C ARG A 208 4.66 2.54 7.25
N VAL A 209 4.38 3.76 6.81
CA VAL A 209 3.80 4.82 7.62
C VAL A 209 2.51 5.30 6.97
N VAL A 210 1.44 5.36 7.76
CA VAL A 210 0.13 5.84 7.30
C VAL A 210 -0.38 6.98 8.15
N TYR A 211 -1.08 7.92 7.54
CA TYR A 211 -1.88 8.89 8.27
C TYR A 211 -3.27 8.30 8.56
N VAL A 212 -3.73 8.39 9.80
CA VAL A 212 -5.04 7.89 10.25
C VAL A 212 -6.00 9.08 10.38
N PHE A 213 -6.97 9.18 9.47
CA PHE A 213 -7.94 10.29 9.47
C PHE A 213 -8.88 10.23 10.69
N GLY A 214 -9.39 11.40 11.08
CA GLY A 214 -10.29 11.59 12.21
C GLY A 214 -9.59 12.22 13.41
N PRO A 215 -10.23 12.25 14.60
CA PRO A 215 -9.61 12.78 15.82
C PRO A 215 -8.31 12.04 16.15
N GLN A 216 -7.39 12.73 16.83
CA GLN A 216 -6.14 12.13 17.31
C GLN A 216 -6.40 10.82 18.07
N VAL A 217 -5.69 9.76 17.67
CA VAL A 217 -5.81 8.43 18.28
C VAL A 217 -5.02 8.43 19.58
N ARG A 218 -5.75 8.39 20.70
CA ARG A 218 -5.15 8.35 22.05
C ARG A 218 -4.78 6.93 22.48
N GLU A 219 -5.66 5.98 22.16
CA GLU A 219 -5.56 4.57 22.53
C GLU A 219 -5.55 3.75 21.23
N PRO A 220 -4.36 3.41 20.69
CA PRO A 220 -4.28 2.61 19.46
C PRO A 220 -4.81 1.19 19.70
N PRO A 221 -5.41 0.55 18.67
CA PRO A 221 -5.95 -0.80 18.81
C PRO A 221 -4.83 -1.80 19.15
N ALA A 222 -5.02 -2.55 20.24
CA ALA A 222 -4.10 -3.59 20.68
C ALA A 222 -4.49 -5.00 20.19
N ASP A 223 -5.74 -5.19 19.80
CA ASP A 223 -6.31 -6.40 19.21
C ASP A 223 -6.72 -6.16 17.75
N ILE A 224 -7.14 -7.22 17.06
CA ILE A 224 -7.58 -7.19 15.67
C ILE A 224 -8.98 -7.74 15.53
N THR A 225 -9.68 -7.35 14.47
CA THR A 225 -10.92 -8.00 14.03
C THR A 225 -10.54 -9.20 13.16
N PRO A 226 -10.85 -10.46 13.55
CA PRO A 226 -10.53 -11.64 12.75
C PRO A 226 -11.02 -11.48 11.30
N THR A 227 -10.10 -11.55 10.35
CA THR A 227 -10.37 -11.21 8.95
C THR A 227 -9.75 -12.23 8.03
N PHE A 228 -10.56 -12.74 7.11
CA PHE A 228 -10.19 -13.71 6.08
C PHE A 228 -10.87 -13.34 4.77
N LEU A 229 -10.45 -13.98 3.67
CA LEU A 229 -11.06 -13.87 2.35
C LEU A 229 -12.45 -14.55 2.31
N THR A 230 -13.41 -13.93 2.97
CA THR A 230 -14.82 -14.32 2.95
C THR A 230 -15.62 -13.39 2.04
N THR A 231 -16.76 -13.86 1.55
CA THR A 231 -17.62 -13.10 0.64
C THR A 231 -18.05 -11.75 1.23
N GLY A 232 -18.38 -11.70 2.53
CA GLY A 232 -18.73 -10.47 3.22
C GLY A 232 -17.58 -9.45 3.27
N VAL A 233 -16.39 -9.90 3.66
CA VAL A 233 -15.18 -9.06 3.71
C VAL A 233 -14.82 -8.52 2.32
N LEU A 234 -14.87 -9.38 1.30
CA LEU A 234 -14.63 -8.97 -0.09
C LEU A 234 -15.71 -8.00 -0.58
N SER A 235 -16.97 -8.18 -0.18
CA SER A 235 -18.06 -7.24 -0.52
C SER A 235 -17.81 -5.86 0.08
N THR A 236 -17.38 -5.78 1.35
CA THR A 236 -17.00 -4.52 1.99
C THR A 236 -15.86 -3.84 1.26
N LEU A 237 -14.78 -4.58 0.94
CA LEU A 237 -13.64 -4.00 0.23
C LEU A 237 -14.02 -3.57 -1.20
N ARG A 238 -14.81 -4.36 -1.93
CA ARG A 238 -15.32 -3.99 -3.25
C ARG A 238 -16.07 -2.66 -3.23
N GLN A 239 -16.93 -2.47 -2.22
CA GLN A 239 -17.66 -1.22 -2.07
C GLN A 239 -16.73 -0.04 -1.75
N ALA A 240 -15.78 -0.23 -0.83
CA ALA A 240 -14.79 0.80 -0.48
C ALA A 240 -13.89 1.17 -1.68
N ASP A 241 -13.40 0.19 -2.43
CA ASP A 241 -12.60 0.37 -3.64
C ASP A 241 -13.40 1.11 -4.73
N PHE A 242 -14.67 0.73 -4.92
CA PHE A 242 -15.56 1.37 -5.88
C PHE A 242 -15.77 2.86 -5.58
N VAL A 243 -16.14 3.22 -4.35
CA VAL A 243 -16.42 4.63 -4.01
C VAL A 243 -15.15 5.49 -4.03
N ALA A 244 -14.00 4.93 -3.66
CA ALA A 244 -12.71 5.62 -3.74
C ALA A 244 -12.33 5.92 -5.20
N HIS A 245 -12.39 4.90 -6.07
CA HIS A 245 -12.07 5.06 -7.49
C HIS A 245 -13.11 5.91 -8.23
N ALA A 246 -14.38 5.89 -7.82
CA ALA A 246 -15.41 6.80 -8.34
C ALA A 246 -15.05 8.25 -8.04
N ALA A 247 -14.70 8.57 -6.79
CA ALA A 247 -14.28 9.92 -6.39
C ALA A 247 -13.00 10.38 -7.14
N LEU A 248 -12.03 9.48 -7.37
CA LEU A 248 -10.83 9.79 -8.15
C LEU A 248 -11.15 10.06 -9.63
N ARG A 249 -12.04 9.26 -10.22
CA ARG A 249 -12.42 9.36 -11.63
C ARG A 249 -13.26 10.59 -11.93
N GLU A 250 -14.27 10.86 -11.10
CA GLU A 250 -15.13 12.02 -11.23
C GLU A 250 -14.37 13.34 -11.08
N SER A 251 -13.25 13.35 -10.35
CA SER A 251 -12.41 14.55 -10.22
C SER A 251 -11.46 14.79 -11.40
N GLY A 252 -11.31 13.81 -12.31
CA GLY A 252 -10.39 13.91 -13.45
C GLY A 252 -8.91 13.66 -13.12
N TYR A 253 -8.58 13.28 -11.88
CA TYR A 253 -7.19 13.05 -11.44
C TYR A 253 -6.71 11.60 -11.59
N SER A 254 -7.54 10.67 -12.09
CA SER A 254 -7.14 9.28 -12.33
C SER A 254 -5.84 9.14 -13.13
N GLY A 255 -5.62 9.99 -14.13
CA GLY A 255 -4.40 9.96 -14.96
C GLY A 255 -3.14 10.47 -14.27
N LYS A 256 -3.25 11.11 -13.10
CA LYS A 256 -2.11 11.63 -12.32
C LYS A 256 -1.52 10.60 -11.35
N VAL A 257 -2.24 9.51 -11.11
CA VAL A 257 -1.80 8.41 -10.24
C VAL A 257 -1.59 7.17 -11.12
N SER A 258 -0.46 6.48 -10.96
CA SER A 258 -0.15 5.28 -11.74
C SER A 258 -1.02 4.09 -11.32
N GLN A 259 -1.32 3.99 -10.02
CA GLN A 259 -2.22 2.99 -9.45
C GLN A 259 -2.72 3.45 -8.06
N MET A 260 -3.95 3.08 -7.69
CA MET A 260 -4.49 3.36 -6.35
C MET A 260 -5.04 2.10 -5.66
N PRO A 261 -4.20 1.24 -5.05
CA PRO A 261 -4.69 0.19 -4.18
C PRO A 261 -5.55 0.75 -3.03
N VAL A 262 -6.68 0.09 -2.79
CA VAL A 262 -7.54 0.31 -1.62
C VAL A 262 -7.48 -0.98 -0.80
N ILE A 263 -7.08 -0.88 0.47
CA ILE A 263 -6.76 -2.03 1.31
C ILE A 263 -7.68 -2.07 2.52
N LEU A 264 -8.22 -3.25 2.84
CA LEU A 264 -8.99 -3.48 4.05
C LEU A 264 -8.10 -4.07 5.15
N THR A 265 -8.09 -3.44 6.31
CA THR A 265 -7.28 -3.80 7.47
C THR A 265 -8.16 -4.25 8.65
N PRO A 266 -7.71 -5.21 9.46
CA PRO A 266 -8.47 -5.80 10.57
C PRO A 266 -8.44 -4.91 11.83
N LEU A 267 -8.55 -3.59 11.68
CA LEU A 267 -8.35 -2.61 12.76
C LEU A 267 -9.65 -1.88 13.11
N HIS A 268 -9.99 -1.90 14.39
CA HIS A 268 -11.14 -1.20 14.98
C HIS A 268 -10.65 -0.16 15.98
N PHE A 269 -10.69 1.11 15.58
CA PHE A 269 -10.32 2.26 16.42
C PHE A 269 -11.51 2.74 17.25
N ASP A 270 -11.24 3.71 18.13
CA ASP A 270 -12.26 4.50 18.85
C ASP A 270 -13.17 3.72 19.81
N ARG A 271 -12.69 2.56 20.27
CA ARG A 271 -13.32 1.81 21.36
C ARG A 271 -12.89 2.36 22.70
N ASP A 272 -13.83 2.42 23.65
CA ASP A 272 -13.51 2.71 25.05
C ASP A 272 -12.79 1.49 25.67
N PRO A 273 -11.51 1.60 26.05
CA PRO A 273 -10.75 0.49 26.64
C PRO A 273 -11.37 -0.05 27.92
N LEU A 274 -12.11 0.79 28.66
CA LEU A 274 -12.75 0.41 29.92
C LEU A 274 -13.97 -0.50 29.69
N GLN A 275 -14.59 -0.42 28.52
CA GLN A 275 -15.81 -1.17 28.18
C GLN A 275 -15.52 -2.56 27.58
N LYS A 276 -14.24 -2.90 27.32
CA LYS A 276 -13.82 -4.19 26.76
C LYS A 276 -14.63 -4.63 25.52
N GLN A 277 -14.98 -3.68 24.66
CA GLN A 277 -15.74 -3.97 23.45
C GLN A 277 -14.90 -4.81 22.47
N PRO A 278 -15.45 -5.90 21.91
CA PRO A 278 -14.72 -6.73 20.96
C PRO A 278 -14.43 -5.97 19.66
N SER A 279 -13.30 -6.29 19.03
CA SER A 279 -12.96 -5.79 17.71
C SER A 279 -13.86 -6.45 16.64
N CYS A 280 -14.74 -5.66 16.01
CA CYS A 280 -15.69 -6.16 15.00
C CYS A 280 -15.71 -5.33 13.69
N GLN A 281 -15.14 -4.13 13.69
CA GLN A 281 -15.02 -3.27 12.51
C GLN A 281 -13.63 -3.38 11.88
N ARG A 282 -13.51 -2.86 10.66
CA ARG A 282 -12.27 -2.85 9.87
C ARG A 282 -11.94 -1.43 9.45
N SER A 283 -10.71 -1.17 9.04
CA SER A 283 -10.32 0.16 8.57
C SER A 283 -9.77 0.06 7.15
N VAL A 284 -9.88 1.13 6.37
CA VAL A 284 -9.48 1.15 4.96
C VAL A 284 -8.24 2.01 4.76
N VAL A 285 -7.29 1.57 3.96
CA VAL A 285 -6.15 2.37 3.52
C VAL A 285 -6.34 2.77 2.07
N ILE A 286 -6.16 4.06 1.78
CA ILE A 286 -6.00 4.60 0.43
C ILE A 286 -4.50 4.65 0.15
N ARG A 287 -4.05 3.89 -0.85
CA ARG A 287 -2.65 3.90 -1.29
C ARG A 287 -2.58 4.47 -2.69
N THR A 288 -2.34 5.77 -2.82
CA THR A 288 -2.00 6.37 -4.11
C THR A 288 -0.55 6.04 -4.46
N PHE A 289 -0.23 5.73 -5.71
CA PHE A 289 1.14 5.44 -6.14
C PHE A 289 1.46 6.08 -7.48
N ILE A 290 2.57 6.80 -7.53
CA ILE A 290 3.11 7.44 -8.73
C ILE A 290 4.45 6.80 -9.04
N THR A 291 4.59 6.30 -10.25
CA THR A 291 5.78 5.60 -10.73
C THR A 291 5.86 5.60 -12.26
N SER A 292 7.08 5.57 -12.78
CA SER A 292 7.40 5.37 -14.19
C SER A 292 7.59 3.89 -14.56
N ASP A 293 8.11 3.07 -13.66
CA ASP A 293 8.58 1.69 -13.94
C ASP A 293 8.14 0.63 -12.91
N PHE A 294 7.40 1.03 -11.87
CA PHE A 294 7.02 0.22 -10.71
C PHE A 294 8.19 -0.36 -9.89
N MET A 295 9.44 -0.01 -10.18
CA MET A 295 10.62 -0.38 -9.39
C MET A 295 10.81 0.57 -8.22
N THR A 296 10.61 1.87 -8.46
CA THR A 296 10.54 2.90 -7.41
C THR A 296 9.26 3.70 -7.56
N GLY A 297 8.85 4.41 -6.51
CA GLY A 297 7.70 5.30 -6.62
C GLY A 297 7.34 5.97 -5.32
N ILE A 298 6.47 6.96 -5.41
CA ILE A 298 6.07 7.81 -4.29
C ILE A 298 4.54 7.76 -4.11
N PRO A 299 4.02 8.01 -2.90
CA PRO A 299 2.62 8.33 -2.73
C PRO A 299 2.28 9.65 -3.42
N ALA A 300 1.03 9.82 -3.85
CA ALA A 300 0.57 11.13 -4.28
C ALA A 300 0.38 12.01 -3.04
N THR A 301 1.11 13.11 -2.93
CA THR A 301 0.91 14.10 -1.87
C THR A 301 -0.40 14.87 -2.08
N PRO A 302 -1.37 14.82 -1.14
CA PRO A 302 -2.57 15.65 -1.21
C PRO A 302 -2.21 17.14 -1.16
N GLY A 303 -2.88 17.96 -1.96
CA GLY A 303 -2.57 19.38 -2.14
C GLY A 303 -1.46 19.66 -3.18
N ASN A 304 -0.78 18.62 -3.69
CA ASN A 304 0.25 18.76 -4.71
C ASN A 304 -0.09 17.93 -5.97
N HIS A 305 0.01 16.60 -5.89
CA HIS A 305 -0.25 15.72 -7.03
C HIS A 305 -1.75 15.48 -7.27
N ILE A 306 -2.52 15.48 -6.17
CA ILE A 306 -3.97 15.33 -6.14
C ILE A 306 -4.56 16.40 -5.21
N PRO A 307 -5.69 17.04 -5.54
CA PRO A 307 -6.31 18.00 -4.63
C PRO A 307 -6.72 17.33 -3.33
N GLU A 308 -6.50 18.02 -2.21
CA GLU A 308 -6.83 17.51 -0.88
C GLU A 308 -8.34 17.22 -0.74
N GLU A 309 -9.18 18.05 -1.36
CA GLU A 309 -10.64 17.85 -1.41
C GLU A 309 -11.05 16.49 -2.01
N VAL A 310 -10.30 15.97 -2.98
CA VAL A 310 -10.59 14.67 -3.60
C VAL A 310 -10.30 13.55 -2.62
N VAL A 311 -9.19 13.63 -1.89
CA VAL A 311 -8.83 12.66 -0.84
C VAL A 311 -9.85 12.72 0.29
N MET A 312 -10.26 13.92 0.72
CA MET A 312 -11.29 14.09 1.74
C MET A 312 -12.66 13.57 1.30
N LYS A 313 -13.02 13.71 0.01
CA LYS A 313 -14.22 13.07 -0.57
C LYS A 313 -14.12 11.54 -0.49
N MET A 314 -12.98 10.94 -0.85
CA MET A 314 -12.77 9.49 -0.69
C MET A 314 -12.97 9.06 0.77
N VAL A 315 -12.35 9.77 1.72
CA VAL A 315 -12.49 9.50 3.15
C VAL A 315 -13.96 9.55 3.57
N ALA A 316 -14.69 10.58 3.16
CA ALA A 316 -16.10 10.74 3.51
C ALA A 316 -16.99 9.61 2.95
N GLU A 317 -16.79 9.21 1.69
CA GLU A 317 -17.58 8.14 1.07
C GLU A 317 -17.23 6.75 1.62
N ILE A 318 -15.94 6.45 1.84
CA ILE A 318 -15.51 5.16 2.41
C ILE A 318 -16.06 5.00 3.84
N ARG A 319 -16.09 6.08 4.65
CA ARG A 319 -16.64 6.02 6.01
C ARG A 319 -18.13 5.69 6.07
N LYS A 320 -18.89 5.89 4.99
CA LYS A 320 -20.31 5.51 4.92
C LYS A 320 -20.49 4.01 4.69
N VAL A 321 -19.45 3.28 4.27
CA VAL A 321 -19.51 1.84 4.05
C VAL A 321 -19.69 1.13 5.40
N PRO A 322 -20.71 0.26 5.55
CA PRO A 322 -20.96 -0.44 6.81
C PRO A 322 -19.75 -1.27 7.26
N GLY A 323 -19.42 -1.17 8.55
CA GLY A 323 -18.32 -1.90 9.17
C GLY A 323 -16.94 -1.24 9.03
N ILE A 324 -16.85 -0.03 8.46
CA ILE A 324 -15.61 0.75 8.44
C ILE A 324 -15.48 1.63 9.69
N SER A 325 -14.40 1.43 10.43
CA SER A 325 -14.00 2.20 11.62
C SER A 325 -13.29 3.49 11.20
N ARG A 326 -12.11 3.39 10.57
CA ARG A 326 -11.35 4.54 10.09
C ARG A 326 -10.83 4.37 8.67
N VAL A 327 -10.46 5.50 8.08
CA VAL A 327 -9.75 5.57 6.79
C VAL A 327 -8.33 6.05 7.06
N MET A 328 -7.37 5.51 6.33
CA MET A 328 -5.97 5.80 6.42
C MET A 328 -5.41 6.17 5.03
N TYR A 329 -4.34 6.95 5.00
CA TYR A 329 -3.61 7.31 3.79
C TYR A 329 -2.18 6.79 3.86
N ASP A 330 -1.76 5.99 2.88
CA ASP A 330 -0.38 5.49 2.83
C ASP A 330 0.59 6.58 2.35
N LEU A 331 1.58 6.88 3.19
CA LEU A 331 2.60 7.90 2.96
C LEU A 331 3.94 7.29 2.50
N THR A 332 3.98 5.98 2.27
CA THR A 332 5.22 5.24 2.09
C THR A 332 5.62 5.17 0.61
N SER A 333 6.84 5.64 0.33
CA SER A 333 7.51 5.42 -0.96
C SER A 333 7.98 3.98 -1.11
N LYS A 334 8.30 3.58 -2.35
CA LYS A 334 9.00 2.33 -2.67
C LYS A 334 10.45 2.66 -3.07
N PRO A 335 11.47 2.17 -2.34
CA PRO A 335 11.43 1.52 -1.01
C PRO A 335 11.12 2.52 0.14
N PRO A 336 10.79 2.07 1.38
CA PRO A 336 10.76 0.68 1.88
C PRO A 336 9.42 -0.04 1.65
N GLY A 337 8.37 0.68 1.26
CA GLY A 337 7.09 0.07 0.93
C GLY A 337 7.10 -0.58 -0.46
N THR A 338 5.96 -1.13 -0.82
CA THR A 338 5.64 -1.61 -2.18
C THR A 338 4.34 -0.97 -2.68
N THR A 339 3.93 -1.27 -3.91
CA THR A 339 2.64 -0.80 -4.43
C THR A 339 1.46 -1.41 -3.66
N GLU A 340 1.40 -2.74 -3.58
CA GLU A 340 0.38 -3.50 -2.84
C GLU A 340 0.85 -3.78 -1.38
N TRP A 341 -0.08 -4.16 -0.49
CA TRP A 341 0.17 -4.42 0.95
C TRP A 341 0.19 -5.91 1.35
N GLU A 342 -0.52 -6.73 0.56
CA GLU A 342 -0.82 -8.18 0.67
C GLU A 342 -1.49 -8.63 1.97
#